data_AF-A0A0N4UY70-F1
#
_entry.id   AF-A0A0N4UY70-F1
#
_cell.length_a   1.000
_cell.length_b   1.000
_cell.length_c   1.000
_cell.angle_alpha   90.00
_cell.angle_beta   90.00
_cell.angle_gamma   90.00
#
_symmetry.space_group_name_H-M   'P 1'
#
loop_
_entity.id
_entity.type
_entity.pdbx_description
1 polymer ?
#
loop_
_entity_poly.entity_id
_entity_poly.type
_entity_poly.pdbx_seq_one_letter_code
_entity_poly.pdbx_strand_id
1 'polypeptide(L)'
;MADAALLKEVNIKTGIVKRLVKELACYKKEAEKEESKLKSMKADPKADEYLVKKQAEVLQDTRQMIPNCTQRVVKALEDLKKVSFLELPS
;
A
#
# COMPACT_ATOMS: atom_id res chain seq x y z
N MET A 1 -35.57 -4.86 -8.47
CA MET A 1 -35.16 -4.84 -7.04
C MET A 1 -33.75 -5.37 -6.78
N ALA A 2 -33.10 -6.09 -7.71
CA ALA A 2 -31.71 -6.55 -7.57
C ALA A 2 -30.67 -5.40 -7.53
N ASP A 3 -30.96 -4.28 -8.18
CA ASP A 3 -30.02 -3.18 -8.42
C ASP A 3 -29.57 -2.43 -7.15
N ALA A 4 -30.48 -2.16 -6.21
CA ALA A 4 -30.16 -1.38 -5.01
C ALA A 4 -29.23 -2.12 -4.02
N ALA A 5 -29.37 -3.44 -3.91
CA ALA A 5 -28.50 -4.27 -3.08
C ALA A 5 -27.10 -4.37 -3.68
N LEU A 6 -27.01 -4.54 -5.00
CA LEU A 6 -25.75 -4.58 -5.75
C LEU A 6 -25.00 -3.25 -5.65
N LEU A 7 -25.67 -2.12 -5.88
CA LEU A 7 -25.10 -0.78 -5.74
C LEU A 7 -24.55 -0.54 -4.32
N LYS A 8 -25.26 -1.01 -3.29
CA LYS A 8 -24.78 -0.92 -1.91
C LYS A 8 -23.52 -1.75 -1.70
N GLU A 9 -23.46 -2.98 -2.22
CA GLU A 9 -22.29 -3.84 -2.11
C GLU A 9 -21.07 -3.26 -2.85
N VAL A 10 -21.25 -2.77 -4.08
CA VAL A 10 -20.21 -2.11 -4.87
C VAL A 10 -19.65 -0.89 -4.13
N ASN A 11 -20.50 -0.07 -3.52
CA ASN A 11 -20.07 1.09 -2.74
C ASN A 11 -19.25 0.70 -1.52
N ILE A 12 -19.67 -0.35 -0.78
CA ILE A 12 -18.93 -0.87 0.38
C ILE A 12 -17.54 -1.36 -0.05
N LYS A 13 -17.47 -2.21 -1.07
CA LYS A 13 -16.20 -2.78 -1.55
C LYS A 13 -15.28 -1.72 -2.13
N THR A 14 -15.82 -0.74 -2.84
CA THR A 14 -15.06 0.43 -3.31
C THR A 14 -14.48 1.23 -2.14
N GLY A 15 -15.25 1.42 -1.07
CA GLY A 15 -14.77 2.08 0.15
C GLY A 15 -13.61 1.34 0.82
N ILE A 16 -13.66 0.00 0.84
CA ILE A 16 -12.58 -0.85 1.36
C ILE A 16 -11.31 -0.67 0.52
N VAL A 17 -11.42 -0.79 -0.82
CA VAL A 17 -10.28 -0.59 -1.73
C VAL A 17 -9.65 0.79 -1.53
N LYS A 18 -10.47 1.86 -1.50
CA LYS A 18 -9.97 3.24 -1.30
C LYS A 18 -9.17 3.39 -0.01
N ARG A 19 -9.60 2.78 1.10
CA ARG A 19 -8.88 2.83 2.38
C ARG A 19 -7.55 2.08 2.31
N LEU A 20 -7.54 0.87 1.78
CA LEU A 20 -6.32 0.05 1.66
C LEU A 20 -5.29 0.69 0.71
N VAL A 21 -5.74 1.34 -0.37
CA VAL A 21 -4.84 2.08 -1.28
C VAL A 21 -4.21 3.28 -0.57
N LYS A 22 -4.95 4.00 0.27
CA LYS A 22 -4.40 5.10 1.07
C LYS A 22 -3.37 4.61 2.10
N GLU A 23 -3.65 3.49 2.75
CA GLU A 23 -2.73 2.82 3.67
C GLU A 23 -1.43 2.43 2.96
N LEU A 24 -1.52 1.75 1.81
CA LEU A 24 -0.37 1.39 0.99
C LEU A 24 0.42 2.62 0.53
N ALA A 25 -0.26 3.69 0.12
CA ALA A 25 0.38 4.93 -0.29
C ALA A 25 1.15 5.60 0.87
N CYS A 26 0.64 5.50 2.11
CA CYS A 26 1.34 6.00 3.30
C CYS A 26 2.66 5.26 3.51
N TYR A 27 2.63 3.91 3.51
CA TYR A 27 3.84 3.11 3.69
C TYR A 27 4.87 3.30 2.57
N LYS A 28 4.42 3.47 1.33
CA LYS A 28 5.32 3.79 0.20
C LYS A 28 6.01 5.15 0.40
N LYS A 29 5.26 6.18 0.80
CA LYS A 29 5.82 7.50 1.08
C LYS A 29 6.82 7.47 2.24
N GLU A 30 6.53 6.73 3.30
CA GLU A 30 7.46 6.59 4.42
C GLU A 30 8.74 5.88 3.97
N ALA A 31 8.63 4.79 3.20
CA ALA A 31 9.80 4.10 2.66
C ALA A 31 10.65 5.00 1.75
N GLU A 32 10.02 5.84 0.91
CA GLU A 32 10.72 6.83 0.08
C GLU A 32 11.47 7.87 0.94
N LYS A 33 10.85 8.33 2.02
CA LYS A 33 11.47 9.27 2.97
C LYS A 33 12.67 8.65 3.69
N GLU A 34 12.53 7.45 4.22
CA GLU A 34 13.62 6.73 4.88
C GLU A 34 14.75 6.37 3.91
N GLU A 35 14.43 6.09 2.64
CA GLU A 35 15.42 5.88 1.58
C GLU A 35 16.17 7.16 1.23
N SER A 36 15.45 8.29 1.10
CA SER A 36 16.08 9.59 0.86
C SER A 36 17.00 9.98 2.01
N LYS A 37 16.58 9.74 3.26
CA LYS A 37 17.40 9.97 4.45
C LYS A 37 18.66 9.10 4.43
N LEU A 38 18.53 7.79 4.15
CA LEU A 38 19.67 6.89 4.03
C LEU A 38 20.65 7.33 2.92
N LYS A 39 20.15 7.77 1.77
CA LYS A 39 20.98 8.31 0.67
C LYS A 39 21.74 9.55 1.10
N SER A 40 21.08 10.48 1.80
CA SER A 40 21.73 11.69 2.31
C SER A 40 22.83 11.38 3.32
N MET A 41 22.60 10.42 4.22
CA MET A 41 23.62 9.96 5.17
C MET A 41 24.81 9.31 4.46
N LYS A 42 24.58 8.47 3.45
CA LYS A 42 25.67 7.85 2.67
C LYS A 42 26.48 8.82 1.83
N ALA A 43 25.93 10.00 1.52
CA ALA A 43 26.62 11.03 0.74
C ALA A 43 27.56 11.90 1.60
N ASP A 44 27.40 11.89 2.93
CA ASP A 44 28.28 12.64 3.83
C ASP A 44 29.56 11.82 4.09
N PRO A 45 30.76 12.33 3.71
CA PRO A 45 32.03 11.64 3.92
C PRO A 45 32.42 11.48 5.40
N LYS A 46 31.73 12.16 6.32
CA LYS A 46 31.91 12.02 7.78
C LYS A 46 30.79 11.22 8.44
N ALA A 47 29.94 10.57 7.66
CA ALA A 47 28.83 9.81 8.20
C ALA A 47 29.30 8.64 9.08
N ASP A 48 28.65 8.49 10.22
CA ASP A 48 28.85 7.36 11.12
C ASP A 48 28.25 6.09 10.51
N GLU A 49 29.09 5.09 10.23
CA GLU A 49 28.69 3.81 9.65
C GLU A 49 27.65 3.07 10.50
N TYR A 50 27.72 3.17 11.84
CA TYR A 50 26.75 2.54 12.73
C TYR A 50 25.37 3.19 12.54
N LEU A 51 25.31 4.51 12.47
CA LEU A 51 24.06 5.23 12.22
C LEU A 51 23.50 4.94 10.82
N VAL A 52 24.36 4.82 9.81
CA VAL A 52 23.96 4.44 8.43
C VAL A 52 23.37 3.03 8.40
N LYS A 53 23.97 2.06 9.09
CA LYS A 53 23.44 0.69 9.21
C LYS A 53 22.08 0.68 9.90
N LYS A 54 21.95 1.37 11.03
CA LYS A 54 20.69 1.49 11.77
C LYS A 54 19.59 2.13 10.91
N GLN A 55 19.92 3.15 10.13
CA GLN A 55 18.97 3.77 9.21
C GLN A 55 18.56 2.81 8.07
N ALA A 56 19.44 1.92 7.63
CA ALA A 56 19.10 0.89 6.66
C ALA A 56 18.15 -0.17 7.22
N GLU A 57 18.31 -0.55 8.49
CA GLU A 57 17.36 -1.43 9.21
C GLU A 57 15.96 -0.81 9.28
N VAL A 58 15.87 0.49 9.65
CA VAL A 58 14.59 1.23 9.66
C VAL A 58 13.90 1.22 8.29
N LEU A 59 14.67 1.45 7.22
CA LEU A 59 14.14 1.38 5.85
C LEU A 59 13.64 -0.03 5.51
N GLN A 60 14.37 -1.07 5.93
CA GLN A 60 13.99 -2.45 5.69
C GLN A 60 12.68 -2.79 6.41
N ASP A 61 12.56 -2.45 7.70
CA ASP A 61 11.34 -2.67 8.50
C ASP A 61 10.14 -1.97 7.87
N THR A 62 10.32 -0.73 7.41
CA THR A 62 9.27 0.02 6.71
C THR A 62 8.85 -0.67 5.41
N ARG A 63 9.81 -1.19 4.64
CA ARG A 63 9.55 -1.92 3.40
C ARG A 63 8.87 -3.26 3.62
N GLN A 64 9.10 -3.93 4.75
CA GLN A 64 8.46 -5.21 5.07
C GLN A 64 6.93 -5.10 5.25
N MET A 65 6.40 -3.90 5.51
CA MET A 65 4.96 -3.67 5.61
C MET A 65 4.24 -3.57 4.25
N ILE A 66 4.97 -3.21 3.19
CA ILE A 66 4.41 -2.93 1.85
C ILE A 66 3.82 -4.18 1.17
N PRO A 67 4.47 -5.38 1.20
CA PRO A 67 3.94 -6.57 0.56
C PRO A 67 2.56 -6.99 1.09
N ASN A 68 2.38 -7.02 2.41
CA ASN A 68 1.11 -7.40 3.02
C ASN A 68 -0.02 -6.43 2.62
N CYS A 69 0.24 -5.13 2.70
CA CYS A 69 -0.73 -4.11 2.27
C CYS A 69 -1.07 -4.24 0.79
N THR A 70 -0.08 -4.52 -0.06
CA THR A 70 -0.27 -4.74 -1.49
C THR A 70 -1.17 -5.95 -1.76
N GLN A 71 -0.92 -7.08 -1.09
CA GLN A 71 -1.77 -8.28 -1.20
C GLN A 71 -3.21 -8.01 -0.77
N ARG A 72 -3.42 -7.24 0.31
CA ARG A 72 -4.75 -6.84 0.78
C ARG A 72 -5.48 -5.96 -0.25
N VAL A 73 -4.78 -5.01 -0.87
CA VAL A 73 -5.34 -4.18 -1.96
C VAL A 73 -5.75 -5.04 -3.16
N VAL A 74 -4.88 -5.95 -3.60
CA VAL A 74 -5.16 -6.85 -4.74
C VAL A 74 -6.39 -7.70 -4.46
N LYS A 75 -6.47 -8.33 -3.29
CA LYS A 75 -7.62 -9.15 -2.90
C LYS A 75 -8.91 -8.33 -2.85
N ALA A 76 -8.88 -7.13 -2.26
CA ALA A 76 -10.06 -6.26 -2.21
C ALA A 76 -10.50 -5.79 -3.62
N LEU A 77 -9.55 -5.57 -4.53
CA LEU A 77 -9.84 -5.26 -5.93
C LEU A 77 -10.47 -6.45 -6.66
N GLU A 78 -9.97 -7.66 -6.46
CA GLU A 78 -10.57 -8.87 -7.02
C GLU A 78 -11.99 -9.08 -6.52
N ASP A 79 -12.24 -8.86 -5.23
CA ASP A 79 -13.58 -9.01 -4.65
C ASP A 79 -14.55 -7.92 -5.14
N LEU A 80 -14.07 -6.70 -5.41
CA LEU A 80 -14.86 -5.66 -6.07
C LEU A 80 -15.16 -6.03 -7.52
N LYS A 81 -14.17 -6.54 -8.26
CA LYS A 81 -14.33 -6.97 -9.65
C LYS A 81 -15.38 -8.07 -9.77
N LYS A 82 -15.33 -9.11 -8.93
CA LYS A 82 -16.32 -10.20 -8.96
C LYS A 82 -17.75 -9.66 -8.90
N VAL A 83 -18.02 -8.72 -8.01
CA VAL A 83 -19.36 -8.12 -7.87
C VAL A 83 -19.72 -7.24 -9.08
N SER A 84 -18.76 -6.54 -9.65
CA SER A 84 -19.00 -5.67 -10.82
C SER A 84 -19.13 -6.43 -12.15
N PHE A 85 -18.52 -7.61 -12.29
CA PHE A 85 -18.50 -8.40 -13.52
C PHE A 85 -19.54 -9.54 -13.55
N LEU A 86 -20.18 -9.87 -12.43
CA LEU A 86 -21.26 -10.87 -12.37
C LEU A 86 -22.53 -10.46 -13.15
N GLU A 87 -22.64 -9.22 -13.61
CA GLU A 87 -23.83 -8.67 -14.28
C GLU A 87 -23.55 -8.13 -15.70
N LEU A 88 -22.43 -8.46 -16.35
CA LEU A 88 -22.27 -8.19 -17.79
C LEU A 88 -22.77 -9.40 -18.59
N PRO A 89 -24.05 -9.42 -19.05
CA PRO A 89 -24.48 -10.42 -20.01
C PRO A 89 -23.64 -10.28 -21.29
N SER A 90 -23.31 -11.44 -21.86
CA SER A 90 -22.67 -11.59 -23.18
C SER A 90 -23.43 -10.85 -24.27
#